data_AF-A0A6C1P4M7-F1
#
_entry.id   AF-A0A6C1P4M7-F1
#
_cell.length_a   1.000
_cell.length_b   1.000
_cell.length_c   1.000
_cell.angle_alpha   90.00
_cell.angle_beta   90.00
_cell.angle_gamma   90.00
#
_symmetry.space_group_name_H-M   'P 1'
#
loop_
_entity.id
_entity.type
_entity.pdbx_description
1 polymer ?
#
loop_
_entity_poly.entity_id
_entity_poly.type
_entity_poly.pdbx_seq_one_letter_code
_entity_poly.pdbx_strand_id
1 'polypeptide(L)' 'MKTTIDIPDSELRDAIRFTGAKTKREAVVTAIREFNRRNRAVEAVKMFGTFKSVAANSEIEGWGTKQI' A
#
# COMPACT_ATOMS: atom_id res chain seq x y z
N MET A 1 -12.01 7.39 10.52
CA MET A 1 -12.85 8.61 10.50
C MET A 1 -13.99 8.46 9.49
N LYS A 2 -15.06 9.22 9.63
CA LYS A 2 -16.12 9.36 8.62
C LYS A 2 -15.88 10.65 7.85
N THR A 3 -15.96 10.58 6.53
CA THR A 3 -15.74 11.71 5.64
C THR A 3 -16.86 11.72 4.61
N THR A 4 -17.30 12.91 4.21
CA THR A 4 -18.27 13.11 3.13
C THR A 4 -17.53 13.75 1.96
N ILE A 5 -17.60 13.12 0.79
CA ILE A 5 -16.99 13.58 -0.45
C ILE A 5 -17.97 13.31 -1.59
N ASP A 6 -17.99 14.19 -2.59
CA ASP A 6 -18.75 13.96 -3.82
C ASP A 6 -17.89 13.15 -4.79
N ILE A 7 -18.49 12.06 -5.32
CA ILE A 7 -17.85 11.15 -6.27
C ILE A 7 -18.77 11.06 -7.48
N PRO A 8 -18.27 11.23 -8.72
CA PRO A 8 -19.07 11.00 -9.91
C PRO A 8 -19.68 9.58 -9.90
N ASP A 9 -20.96 9.46 -10.25
CA ASP A 9 -21.67 8.18 -10.16
C ASP A 9 -21.06 7.10 -11.07
N SER A 10 -20.52 7.50 -12.23
CA SER A 10 -19.79 6.61 -13.13
C SER A 10 -18.55 6.00 -12.47
N GLU A 11 -17.73 6.83 -11.82
CA GLU A 11 -16.51 6.39 -11.13
C GLU A 11 -16.83 5.46 -9.95
N LEU A 12 -17.88 5.76 -9.20
CA LEU A 12 -18.31 4.91 -8.09
C LEU A 12 -18.83 3.55 -8.59
N ARG A 13 -19.56 3.52 -9.72
CA ARG A 13 -20.01 2.27 -10.34
C ARG A 13 -18.83 1.42 -10.82
N ASP A 14 -17.85 2.04 -11.45
CA ASP A 14 -16.64 1.35 -11.89
C ASP A 14 -15.83 0.82 -10.71
N ALA A 15 -15.68 1.60 -9.65
CA ALA A 15 -15.06 1.11 -8.41
C ALA A 15 -15.80 -0.13 -7.87
N ILE A 16 -17.12 -0.11 -7.79
CA ILE A 16 -17.92 -1.27 -7.35
C ILE A 16 -17.71 -2.48 -8.26
N ARG A 17 -17.74 -2.27 -9.59
CA ARG A 17 -17.54 -3.32 -10.59
C ARG A 17 -16.15 -3.95 -10.49
N PHE A 18 -15.10 -3.13 -10.40
CA PHE A 18 -13.72 -3.60 -10.36
C PHE A 18 -13.34 -4.26 -9.05
N THR A 19 -13.91 -3.80 -7.92
CA THR A 19 -13.63 -4.39 -6.62
C THR A 19 -14.57 -5.54 -6.26
N GLY A 20 -15.69 -5.71 -6.97
CA GLY A 20 -16.75 -6.67 -6.62
C GLY A 20 -17.43 -6.36 -5.27
N ALA A 21 -17.38 -5.10 -4.83
CA ALA A 21 -17.84 -4.71 -3.50
C ALA A 21 -19.37 -4.70 -3.42
N LYS A 22 -19.93 -5.04 -2.26
CA LYS A 22 -21.38 -5.03 -2.04
C LYS A 22 -21.89 -3.67 -1.61
N THR A 23 -21.00 -2.79 -1.14
CA THR A 23 -21.36 -1.47 -0.64
C THR A 23 -20.45 -0.38 -1.21
N LYS A 24 -20.97 0.85 -1.31
CA LYS A 24 -20.22 2.04 -1.74
C LYS A 24 -18.94 2.25 -0.91
N ARG A 25 -19.06 2.11 0.42
CA ARG A 25 -17.93 2.27 1.34
C ARG A 25 -16.84 1.23 1.08
N GLU A 26 -17.22 -0.03 0.93
CA GLU A 26 -16.27 -1.12 0.65
C GLU A 26 -15.53 -0.90 -0.67
N ALA A 27 -16.23 -0.49 -1.72
CA ALA A 27 -15.61 -0.18 -3.01
C ALA A 27 -14.54 0.90 -2.89
N VAL A 28 -14.89 2.02 -2.26
CA VAL A 28 -13.98 3.16 -2.07
C VAL A 28 -12.78 2.80 -1.19
N VAL A 29 -12.99 2.10 -0.08
CA VAL A 29 -11.90 1.68 0.82
C VAL A 29 -10.95 0.72 0.10
N THR A 30 -11.48 -0.22 -0.68
CA THR A 30 -10.66 -1.17 -1.45
C THR A 30 -9.87 -0.46 -2.54
N ALA A 31 -10.49 0.46 -3.28
CA ALA A 31 -9.81 1.26 -4.29
C ALA A 31 -8.63 2.07 -3.71
N ILE A 32 -8.83 2.73 -2.56
CA ILE A 32 -7.77 3.48 -1.86
C ILE A 32 -6.63 2.56 -1.42
N ARG A 33 -6.94 1.38 -0.88
CA ARG A 33 -5.91 0.40 -0.46
C ARG A 33 -5.06 -0.05 -1.63
N GLU A 34 -5.70 -0.40 -2.75
CA GLU A 34 -5.00 -0.84 -3.96
C GLU A 34 -4.16 0.28 -4.58
N PHE A 35 -4.69 1.50 -4.63
CA PHE A 35 -3.92 2.68 -5.06
C PHE A 35 -2.65 2.86 -4.23
N ASN A 36 -2.78 2.83 -2.89
CA ASN A 36 -1.62 2.97 -2.00
C ASN A 36 -0.65 1.79 -2.13
N ARG A 37 -1.14 0.56 -2.32
CA ARG A 37 -0.29 -0.62 -2.53
C ARG A 37 0.57 -0.48 -3.79
N ARG A 38 -0.03 -0.03 -4.91
CA ARG A 38 0.69 0.20 -6.17
C ARG A 38 1.72 1.31 -6.03
N ASN A 39 1.37 2.43 -5.40
CA ASN A 39 2.33 3.53 -5.19
C ASN A 39 3.49 3.12 -4.27
N ARG A 40 3.25 2.37 -3.20
CA ARG A 40 4.35 1.83 -2.38
C ARG A 40 5.30 0.93 -3.18
N ALA A 41 4.77 0.12 -4.10
CA ALA A 41 5.59 -0.69 -4.98
C ALA A 41 6.43 0.17 -5.93
N VAL A 42 5.84 1.23 -6.50
CA VAL A 42 6.57 2.20 -7.34
C VAL A 42 7.69 2.89 -6.55
N GLU A 43 7.42 3.35 -5.33
CA GLU A 43 8.45 3.97 -4.48
C GLU A 43 9.56 2.98 -4.12
N ALA A 44 9.22 1.72 -3.82
CA ALA A 44 10.24 0.69 -3.57
C ALA A 44 11.15 0.47 -4.79
N VAL A 45 10.59 0.48 -6.01
CA VAL A 45 11.36 0.36 -7.25
C VAL A 45 12.25 1.60 -7.47
N LYS A 46 11.78 2.82 -7.15
CA LYS A 46 12.61 4.03 -7.25
C LYS A 46 13.83 4.00 -6.33
N MET A 47 13.74 3.30 -5.20
CA MET A 47 14.86 3.10 -4.27
C MET A 47 15.83 2.01 -4.75
N PHE A 48 15.49 1.26 -5.80
CA PHE A 48 16.35 0.21 -6.32
C PHE A 48 17.64 0.83 -6.90
N GLY A 49 18.79 0.41 -6.38
CA GLY A 49 20.10 0.98 -6.74
C GLY A 49 20.53 2.22 -5.94
N THR A 50 19.68 2.79 -5.07
CA THR A 50 20.09 3.87 -4.15
C THR A 50 20.72 3.36 -2.86
N PHE A 51 20.57 2.06 -2.57
CA PHE A 51 21.17 1.44 -1.39
C PHE A 51 22.69 1.31 -1.60
N LYS A 52 23.48 2.00 -0.77
CA LYS A 52 24.95 1.95 -0.80
C LYS A 52 25.49 0.56 -0.44
N SER A 53 24.79 -0.14 0.44
CA SER A 53 25.01 -1.55 0.77
C SER A 53 23.71 -2.14 1.30
N VAL A 54 23.52 -3.44 1.07
CA VAL A 54 22.63 -4.25 1.90
C VAL A 54 23.41 -4.68 3.13
N ALA A 55 22.78 -4.68 4.31
CA ALA A 55 23.43 -5.10 5.55
C ALA A 55 24.06 -6.49 5.38
N ALA A 56 25.29 -6.66 5.85
CA ALA A 56 25.96 -7.95 5.78
C ALA A 56 25.29 -8.94 6.75
N ASN A 57 25.33 -10.26 6.48
CA ASN A 57 24.73 -11.26 7.37
C ASN A 57 25.19 -11.12 8.83
N SER A 58 26.48 -10.82 9.05
CA SER A 58 27.04 -10.59 10.39
C SER A 58 26.41 -9.39 11.10
N GLU A 59 25.99 -8.37 10.36
CA GLU A 59 25.30 -7.20 10.90
C GLU A 59 23.82 -7.49 11.17
N ILE A 60 23.21 -8.49 10.54
CA ILE A 60 21.80 -8.88 10.76
C ILE A 60 21.71 -9.85 11.96
N GLU A 61 22.62 -10.83 12.03
CA GLU A 61 22.68 -11.84 13.09
C GLU A 61 23.02 -11.23 14.47
N GLY A 62 23.76 -10.11 14.50
CA GLY A 62 24.10 -9.38 15.73
C GLY A 62 22.93 -8.69 16.44
N TRP A 63 21.79 -8.47 15.76
CA TRP A 63 20.59 -7.87 16.38
C TRP A 63 19.76 -8.89 17.16
N GLY A 64 19.94 -10.19 16.87
CA GLY A 64 19.27 -11.27 17.62
C GLY A 64 19.97 -11.65 18.93
N THR A 65 21.20 -11.18 19.15
CA THR A 65 22.04 -11.59 20.30
C THR A 65 22.21 -10.51 21.38
N LYS A 66 21.63 -9.32 21.21
CA LYS A 66 21.58 -8.26 22.24
C LYS A 66 20.19 -8.11 22.86
N GLN A 67 19.73 -9.17 23.53
CA GLN A 67 18.78 -9.09 24.64
C GLN A 67 19.10 -10.25 25.58
N ILE A 68 19.99 -10.01 26.54
CA ILE A 68 20.00 -10.42 27.96
C ILE A 68 21.13 -9.62 28.62
#